data_AF-A0A514WZK9-F1
#
_entry.id   AF-A0A514WZK9-F1
#
_cell.length_a   1.000
_cell.length_b   1.000
_cell.length_c   1.000
_cell.angle_alpha   90.00
_cell.angle_beta   90.00
_cell.angle_gamma   90.00
#
_symmetry.space_group_name_H-M   'P 1'
#
loop_
_entity.id
_entity.type
_entity.pdbx_description
1 polymer ?
#
loop_
_entity_poly.entity_id
_entity_poly.type
_entity_poly.pdbx_seq_one_letter_code
_entity_poly.pdbx_strand_id
1 'polypeptide(L)'
;MLIKCPKCGFQQPIDRYCAQCGVDMESFRPPAQPFFKKVVGNPLVQLSVLVVTASGVGYYIYQRGQETLQQRVTYLKSTVQINSASSQLNPPPPPPPEVAGFQGQEGVTDAQDLASQQAGGESAAVTNASAAASTKSPASTDDAKSLTDKDKKDGKDAAKVSAPHLVVYYAEVSRGTLNSVFEASQGTGQFMSFKDYTAGILPGVDKRIKGAGVLLLHKEDRPIDSSKTLQWFYGLKDRRNPSVEIGFTTFFELNDVDENGNLRGNLEIQRTWREGPPGSSDVQRKSFPAIFEIGSGTGFFMSGVMPTQSNLENEDELTSIDVYKILHSPRFRAGDSEFVIFIEFVKGN
;
A
#
# COMPACT_ATOMS: atom_id res chain seq x y z
N MET A 1 56.62 50.22 -29.22
CA MET A 1 56.15 49.14 -28.32
C MET A 1 54.78 49.55 -27.79
N LEU A 2 53.75 48.70 -27.95
CA LEU A 2 52.39 48.96 -27.44
C LEU A 2 52.24 48.32 -26.06
N ILE A 3 51.60 49.02 -25.12
CA ILE A 3 51.26 48.52 -23.77
C ILE A 3 49.74 48.42 -23.63
N LYS A 4 49.26 47.44 -22.83
CA LYS A 4 47.84 47.26 -22.51
C LYS A 4 47.50 47.96 -21.20
N CYS A 5 46.46 48.79 -21.20
CA CYS A 5 45.96 49.42 -19.99
C CYS A 5 45.49 48.35 -18.97
N PRO A 6 45.98 48.35 -17.73
CA PRO A 6 45.64 47.32 -16.73
C PRO A 6 44.20 47.43 -16.20
N LYS A 7 43.52 48.57 -16.41
CA LYS A 7 42.14 48.79 -15.97
C LYS A 7 41.10 48.36 -17.01
N CYS A 8 41.34 48.67 -18.29
CA CYS A 8 40.34 48.46 -19.37
C CYS A 8 40.83 47.57 -20.53
N GLY A 9 42.12 47.20 -20.58
CA GLY A 9 42.69 46.34 -21.62
C GLY A 9 43.04 47.02 -22.96
N PHE A 10 42.80 48.34 -23.08
CA PHE A 10 43.10 49.10 -24.30
C PHE A 10 44.59 49.09 -24.66
N GLN A 11 44.93 48.86 -25.92
CA GLN A 11 46.31 48.85 -26.42
C GLN A 11 46.69 50.24 -26.94
N GLN A 12 47.74 50.83 -26.37
CA GLN A 12 48.22 52.17 -26.76
C GLN A 12 49.76 52.24 -26.69
N PRO A 13 50.38 53.25 -27.33
CA PRO A 13 51.80 53.56 -27.11
C PRO A 13 52.10 53.83 -25.62
N ILE A 14 53.38 53.82 -25.24
CA ILE A 14 53.80 54.12 -23.86
C ILE A 14 53.45 55.57 -23.55
N ASP A 15 52.50 55.76 -22.63
CA ASP A 15 52.02 57.05 -22.14
C ASP A 15 51.70 56.91 -20.65
N ARG A 16 51.76 58.02 -19.89
CA ARG A 16 51.46 58.05 -18.46
C ARG A 16 49.99 57.80 -18.18
N TYR A 17 49.11 58.23 -19.07
CA TYR A 17 47.65 58.07 -18.90
C TYR A 17 47.04 57.17 -19.99
N CYS A 18 46.02 56.41 -19.61
CA CYS A 18 45.24 55.66 -20.60
C CYS A 18 44.32 56.59 -21.40
N ALA A 19 44.45 56.59 -22.73
CA ALA A 19 43.64 57.39 -23.64
C ALA A 19 42.14 57.05 -23.57
N GLN A 20 41.77 55.82 -23.18
CA GLN A 20 40.38 55.40 -23.09
C GLN A 20 39.75 55.61 -21.71
N CYS A 21 40.49 55.37 -20.61
CA CYS A 21 39.91 55.38 -19.26
C CYS A 21 40.56 56.37 -18.27
N GLY A 22 41.54 57.16 -18.73
CA GLY A 22 42.20 58.23 -17.97
C GLY A 22 43.05 57.76 -16.78
N VAL A 23 43.27 56.45 -16.60
CA VAL A 23 44.02 55.93 -15.46
C VAL A 23 45.53 56.18 -15.64
N ASP A 24 46.20 56.64 -14.58
CA ASP A 24 47.65 56.78 -14.54
C ASP A 24 48.27 55.37 -14.47
N MET A 25 49.02 54.98 -15.51
CA MET A 25 49.56 53.62 -15.66
C MET A 25 50.79 53.36 -14.80
N GLU A 26 51.48 54.39 -14.30
CA GLU A 26 52.67 54.28 -13.45
C GLU A 26 52.29 54.04 -11.98
N SER A 27 51.21 54.69 -11.54
CA SER A 27 50.71 54.61 -10.15
C SER A 27 49.59 53.58 -9.95
N PHE A 28 49.11 52.94 -11.03
CA PHE A 28 48.02 51.98 -10.95
C PHE A 28 48.42 50.72 -10.16
N ARG A 29 47.89 50.61 -8.93
CA ARG A 29 47.88 49.36 -8.17
C ARG A 29 46.53 48.67 -8.38
N PRO A 30 46.48 47.47 -8.96
CA PRO A 30 45.21 46.75 -9.08
C PRO A 30 44.59 46.60 -7.69
N PRO A 31 43.26 46.74 -7.56
CA PRO A 31 42.60 46.55 -6.28
C PRO A 31 42.94 45.16 -5.75
N ALA A 32 43.34 45.09 -4.48
CA ALA A 32 43.68 43.83 -3.85
C ALA A 32 42.52 42.85 -4.06
N GLN A 33 42.81 41.65 -4.58
CA GLN A 33 41.76 40.66 -4.82
C GLN A 33 40.98 40.42 -3.51
N PRO A 34 39.62 40.44 -3.57
CA PRO A 34 38.81 40.24 -2.39
C PRO A 34 39.17 38.90 -1.75
N PHE A 35 39.28 38.89 -0.41
CA PHE A 35 39.74 37.74 0.37
C PHE A 35 39.00 36.45 0.00
N PHE A 36 37.70 36.54 -0.27
CA PHE A 36 36.87 35.41 -0.70
C PHE A 36 37.36 34.72 -1.98
N LYS A 37 37.83 35.49 -2.99
CA LYS A 37 38.37 34.90 -4.22
C LYS A 37 39.68 34.15 -3.97
N LYS A 38 40.49 34.60 -3.00
CA LYS A 38 41.71 33.88 -2.60
C LYS A 38 41.39 32.56 -1.88
N VAL A 39 40.34 32.53 -1.08
CA VAL A 39 39.90 31.32 -0.36
C VAL A 39 39.28 30.29 -1.31
N VAL A 40 38.37 30.70 -2.19
CA VAL A 40 37.70 29.79 -3.13
C VAL A 40 38.64 29.27 -4.23
N GLY A 41 39.66 30.06 -4.61
CA GLY A 41 40.67 29.64 -5.57
C GLY A 41 41.73 28.69 -5.02
N ASN A 42 41.74 28.41 -3.72
CA ASN A 42 42.72 27.50 -3.12
C ASN A 42 42.29 26.03 -3.29
N PRO A 43 43.04 25.19 -4.02
CA PRO A 43 42.68 23.79 -4.26
C PRO A 43 42.58 22.97 -2.96
N LEU A 44 43.31 23.33 -1.91
CA LEU A 44 43.21 22.67 -0.60
C LEU A 44 41.84 22.92 0.05
N VAL A 45 41.30 24.14 -0.09
CA VAL A 45 39.97 24.47 0.43
C VAL A 45 38.91 23.67 -0.33
N GLN A 46 39.01 23.58 -1.65
CA GLN A 46 38.10 22.78 -2.48
C GLN A 46 38.13 21.29 -2.09
N LEU A 47 39.33 20.72 -1.88
CA LEU A 47 39.49 19.35 -1.41
C LEU A 47 38.85 19.15 -0.03
N SER A 48 39.07 20.09 0.90
CA SER A 48 38.51 19.99 2.25
C SER A 48 36.97 20.02 2.24
N VAL A 49 36.35 20.87 1.41
CA VAL A 49 34.90 20.94 1.26
C VAL A 49 34.35 19.64 0.69
N LEU A 50 35.04 19.04 -0.29
CA LEU A 50 34.63 17.76 -0.87
C LEU A 50 34.66 16.64 0.17
N VAL A 51 35.73 16.54 0.98
CA VAL A 51 35.85 15.52 2.03
C VAL A 51 34.77 15.69 3.11
N VAL A 52 34.50 16.92 3.55
CA VAL A 52 33.42 17.20 4.52
C VAL A 52 32.05 16.81 3.95
N THR A 53 31.79 17.15 2.68
CA THR A 53 30.52 16.83 2.02
C THR A 53 30.34 15.32 1.87
N ALA A 54 31.37 14.61 1.41
CA ALA A 54 31.33 13.15 1.26
C ALA A 54 31.15 12.45 2.62
N SER A 55 31.82 12.94 3.66
CA SER A 55 31.69 12.41 5.02
C SER A 55 30.29 12.66 5.60
N GLY A 56 29.73 13.84 5.37
CA GLY A 56 28.37 14.20 5.80
C GLY A 56 27.29 13.32 5.13
N VAL A 57 27.41 13.11 3.81
CA VAL A 57 26.50 12.21 3.09
C VAL A 57 26.64 10.76 3.57
N GLY A 58 27.87 10.28 3.77
CA GLY A 58 28.13 8.95 4.30
C GLY A 58 27.54 8.75 5.71
N TYR A 59 27.70 9.74 6.58
CA TYR A 59 27.11 9.72 7.93
C TYR A 59 25.58 9.71 7.90
N TYR A 60 24.97 10.52 7.02
CA TYR A 60 23.52 10.55 6.87
C TYR A 60 22.93 9.22 6.39
N ILE A 61 23.57 8.59 5.39
CA ILE A 61 23.18 7.26 4.91
C ILE A 61 23.33 6.22 6.03
N TYR A 62 24.41 6.28 6.80
CA TYR A 62 24.66 5.38 7.92
C TYR A 62 23.58 5.50 9.02
N GLN A 63 23.20 6.72 9.41
CA GLN A 63 22.12 6.92 10.39
C GLN A 63 20.78 6.35 9.90
N ARG A 64 20.39 6.62 8.64
CA ARG A 64 19.17 6.05 8.06
C ARG A 64 19.21 4.52 7.98
N GLY A 65 20.39 3.95 7.72
CA GLY A 65 20.62 2.51 7.76
C GLY A 65 20.36 1.91 9.14
N GLN A 66 20.78 2.59 10.21
CA GLN A 66 20.52 2.11 11.57
C GLN A 66 19.04 2.15 11.95
N GLU A 67 18.31 3.21 11.59
CA GLU A 67 16.86 3.30 11.86
C GLU A 67 16.08 2.18 11.18
N THR A 68 16.40 1.90 9.92
CA THR A 68 15.78 0.79 9.17
C THR A 68 16.14 -0.58 9.74
N LEU A 69 17.38 -0.77 10.22
CA LEU A 69 17.76 -2.00 10.91
C LEU A 69 17.04 -2.15 12.26
N GLN A 70 16.91 -1.08 13.04
CA GLN A 70 16.16 -1.12 14.30
C GLN A 70 14.69 -1.45 14.08
N GLN A 71 14.07 -0.90 13.03
CA GLN A 71 12.69 -1.24 12.64
C GLN A 71 12.57 -2.73 12.26
N ARG A 72 13.52 -3.27 11.48
CA ARG A 72 13.53 -4.70 11.13
C ARG A 72 13.75 -5.61 12.32
N VAL A 73 14.67 -5.27 13.23
CA VAL A 73 14.90 -6.06 14.46
C VAL A 73 13.72 -5.97 15.40
N THR A 74 13.07 -4.81 15.52
CA THR A 74 11.86 -4.64 16.35
C THR A 74 10.71 -5.45 15.79
N TYR A 75 10.51 -5.43 14.46
CA TYR A 75 9.50 -6.25 13.78
C TYR A 75 9.75 -7.75 13.98
N LEU A 76 11.00 -8.20 13.84
CA LEU A 76 11.36 -9.61 14.11
C LEU A 76 11.14 -9.98 15.59
N LYS A 77 11.41 -9.06 16.52
CA LYS A 77 11.22 -9.29 17.95
C LYS A 77 9.75 -9.29 18.36
N SER A 78 8.88 -8.54 17.69
CA SER A 78 7.43 -8.55 17.96
C SER A 78 6.72 -9.76 17.35
N THR A 79 7.18 -10.26 16.20
CA THR A 79 6.56 -11.40 15.53
C THR A 79 6.96 -12.75 16.15
N VAL A 80 8.07 -12.81 16.91
CA VAL A 80 8.49 -13.99 17.68
C VAL A 80 8.14 -13.83 19.18
N GLN A 81 6.98 -13.27 19.51
CA GLN A 81 6.29 -13.72 20.73
C GLN A 81 5.54 -14.99 20.39
N ILE A 82 6.30 -16.07 20.19
CA ILE A 82 5.78 -17.42 20.33
C ILE A 82 5.13 -17.43 21.71
N ASN A 83 3.85 -17.75 21.69
CA ASN A 83 2.99 -18.03 22.81
C ASN A 83 3.66 -19.14 23.65
N SER A 84 4.69 -18.78 24.40
CA SER A 84 5.22 -19.56 25.51
C SER A 84 4.19 -19.41 26.61
N ALA A 85 3.00 -19.95 26.37
CA ALA A 85 2.09 -20.37 27.41
C ALA A 85 2.85 -21.46 28.15
N SER A 86 3.70 -21.01 29.08
CA SER A 86 4.11 -21.78 30.22
C SER A 86 2.84 -22.42 30.76
N SER A 87 2.78 -23.75 30.66
CA SER A 87 1.99 -24.61 31.52
C SER A 87 2.31 -24.27 32.98
N GLN A 88 1.73 -23.19 33.50
CA GLN A 88 1.46 -23.05 34.91
C GLN A 88 0.32 -24.02 35.19
N LEU A 89 0.71 -25.23 35.58
CA LEU A 89 -0.12 -26.13 36.36
C LEU A 89 -0.72 -25.32 37.51
N ASN A 90 -2.01 -25.04 37.42
CA ASN A 90 -2.78 -24.56 38.55
C ASN A 90 -2.57 -25.56 39.70
N PRO A 91 -2.06 -25.15 40.88
CA PRO A 91 -2.11 -25.99 42.05
C PRO A 91 -3.58 -26.26 42.42
N PRO A 92 -3.88 -27.45 42.96
CA PRO A 92 -5.25 -27.84 43.30
C PRO A 92 -5.86 -26.86 44.32
N PRO A 93 -7.16 -26.54 44.19
CA PRO A 93 -7.84 -25.64 45.13
C PRO A 93 -7.83 -26.26 46.54
N PRO A 94 -7.55 -25.46 47.59
CA PRO A 94 -7.69 -25.92 48.96
C PRO A 94 -9.15 -26.25 49.29
N PRO A 95 -9.40 -27.22 50.17
CA PRO A 95 -10.75 -27.61 50.56
C PRO A 95 -11.48 -26.44 51.24
N PRO A 96 -12.81 -26.33 51.05
CA PRO A 96 -13.60 -25.23 51.59
C PRO A 96 -13.60 -25.27 53.12
N PRO A 97 -13.35 -24.14 53.80
CA PRO A 97 -13.64 -24.02 55.22
C PRO A 97 -15.15 -24.01 55.42
N GLU A 98 -15.58 -24.94 56.25
CA GLU A 98 -16.91 -25.04 56.83
C GLU A 98 -17.17 -23.86 57.78
N VAL A 99 -18.45 -23.51 57.87
CA VAL A 99 -19.17 -22.72 58.89
C VAL A 99 -19.11 -21.19 58.98
N ALA A 100 -20.35 -20.69 59.11
CA ALA A 100 -20.84 -19.65 60.02
C ALA A 100 -20.90 -18.20 59.51
N GLY A 101 -22.06 -17.92 58.93
CA GLY A 101 -22.91 -16.73 59.08
C GLY A 101 -22.29 -15.39 59.49
N PHE A 102 -22.60 -14.35 58.72
CA PHE A 102 -22.85 -13.02 59.29
C PHE A 102 -23.89 -12.26 58.45
N GLN A 103 -24.85 -11.67 59.18
CA GLN A 103 -25.94 -10.84 58.68
C GLN A 103 -25.44 -9.45 58.28
N GLY A 104 -26.07 -8.89 57.24
CA GLY A 104 -26.53 -7.50 57.16
C GLY A 104 -25.49 -6.39 56.98
N GLN A 105 -25.56 -5.68 55.86
CA GLN A 105 -25.77 -4.23 55.91
C GLN A 105 -26.28 -3.64 54.59
N GLU A 106 -27.23 -2.72 54.76
CA GLU A 106 -27.95 -1.91 53.80
C GLU A 106 -27.13 -0.70 53.28
N GLY A 107 -27.57 -0.14 52.15
CA GLY A 107 -27.27 1.22 51.69
C GLY A 107 -25.96 1.34 50.91
N VAL A 108 -25.82 2.14 49.85
CA VAL A 108 -26.46 3.43 49.57
C VAL A 108 -26.42 3.67 48.05
N THR A 109 -27.48 4.30 47.59
CA THR A 109 -27.71 4.98 46.30
C THR A 109 -26.51 5.82 45.82
N ASP A 110 -26.27 5.88 44.51
CA ASP A 110 -26.30 7.18 43.81
C ASP A 110 -26.33 6.99 42.29
N ALA A 111 -27.49 7.36 41.75
CA ALA A 111 -27.70 7.70 40.37
C ALA A 111 -27.60 9.23 40.26
N GLN A 112 -26.61 9.72 39.52
CA GLN A 112 -26.58 11.08 38.96
C GLN A 112 -26.28 10.90 37.47
N ASP A 113 -27.25 11.07 36.56
CA ASP A 113 -27.93 12.32 36.19
C ASP A 113 -26.99 13.27 35.43
N LEU A 114 -27.03 13.18 34.10
CA LEU A 114 -26.54 14.21 33.19
C LEU A 114 -27.35 14.13 31.88
N ALA A 115 -28.58 14.63 31.97
CA ALA A 115 -29.29 15.20 30.85
C ALA A 115 -29.26 16.73 30.98
N SER A 116 -28.90 17.45 29.91
CA SER A 116 -29.71 18.54 29.32
C SER A 116 -28.89 19.53 28.47
N GLN A 117 -29.59 20.05 27.44
CA GLN A 117 -29.33 21.23 26.57
C GLN A 117 -28.47 20.97 25.32
N GLN A 118 -28.88 21.32 24.09
CA GLN A 118 -29.98 22.10 23.48
C GLN A 118 -30.09 21.61 22.01
N ALA A 119 -31.25 21.32 21.41
CA ALA A 119 -32.34 22.20 20.94
C ALA A 119 -31.95 23.21 19.85
N GLY A 120 -32.49 23.00 18.63
CA GLY A 120 -32.77 24.08 17.66
C GLY A 120 -32.53 23.73 16.19
N GLY A 121 -33.60 23.71 15.38
CA GLY A 121 -33.53 23.84 13.90
C GLY A 121 -34.33 22.78 13.13
N GLU A 122 -35.66 22.84 13.14
CA GLU A 122 -36.51 23.38 12.06
C GLU A 122 -36.89 22.35 10.97
N SER A 123 -38.16 21.92 11.06
CA SER A 123 -38.88 21.17 10.04
C SER A 123 -39.26 22.07 8.87
N ALA A 124 -38.95 21.64 7.65
CA ALA A 124 -39.69 22.03 6.47
C ALA A 124 -40.18 20.76 5.77
N ALA A 125 -41.50 20.57 5.84
CA ALA A 125 -42.24 19.57 5.10
C ALA A 125 -42.15 19.87 3.60
N VAL A 126 -41.79 18.87 2.79
CA VAL A 126 -42.09 18.89 1.35
C VAL A 126 -42.82 17.60 0.98
N THR A 127 -43.97 17.85 0.39
CA THR A 127 -45.06 16.97 0.00
C THR A 127 -44.70 15.97 -1.08
N ASN A 128 -45.29 14.77 -0.92
CA ASN A 128 -45.55 13.78 -1.97
C ASN A 128 -46.22 14.40 -3.20
N ALA A 129 -45.70 14.05 -4.39
CA ALA A 129 -46.51 13.99 -5.61
C ALA A 129 -45.99 12.84 -6.49
N SER A 130 -46.82 11.80 -6.57
CA SER A 130 -46.76 10.71 -7.54
C SER A 130 -47.40 11.19 -8.85
N ALA A 131 -46.74 10.99 -10.00
CA ALA A 131 -47.42 10.87 -11.29
C ALA A 131 -46.53 10.15 -12.31
N ALA A 132 -47.14 9.17 -12.95
CA ALA A 132 -46.60 8.29 -13.97
C ALA A 132 -46.23 9.01 -15.27
N ALA A 133 -45.21 8.51 -15.96
CA ALA A 133 -45.13 8.59 -17.42
C ALA A 133 -44.32 7.41 -17.97
N SER A 134 -45.07 6.43 -18.50
CA SER A 134 -44.58 5.40 -19.40
C SER A 134 -43.95 6.02 -20.64
N THR A 135 -42.73 5.65 -20.99
CA THR A 135 -42.22 5.88 -22.35
C THR A 135 -41.54 4.62 -22.86
N LYS A 136 -42.08 4.15 -23.99
CA LYS A 136 -41.69 2.98 -24.77
C LYS A 136 -40.26 3.10 -25.34
N SER A 137 -39.62 1.94 -25.47
CA SER A 137 -38.45 1.66 -26.32
C SER A 137 -38.64 2.11 -27.77
N PRO A 138 -37.52 2.28 -28.49
CA PRO A 138 -37.15 1.31 -29.53
C PRO A 138 -35.70 0.83 -29.31
N ALA A 139 -35.44 -0.47 -29.30
CA ALA A 139 -35.18 -1.30 -30.47
C ALA A 139 -33.95 -0.83 -31.28
N SER A 140 -32.80 -1.40 -30.95
CA SER A 140 -31.69 -1.58 -31.87
C SER A 140 -31.04 -2.93 -31.58
N THR A 141 -31.07 -3.74 -32.63
CA THR A 141 -30.58 -5.09 -32.85
C THR A 141 -29.06 -5.12 -33.02
N ASP A 142 -28.51 -6.35 -33.01
CA ASP A 142 -27.21 -6.76 -33.55
C ASP A 142 -25.98 -6.40 -32.68
N ASP A 143 -25.08 -7.28 -32.23
CA ASP A 143 -24.68 -8.62 -32.66
C ASP A 143 -24.12 -9.40 -31.44
N ALA A 144 -24.80 -10.48 -31.06
CA ALA A 144 -24.29 -11.46 -30.09
C ALA A 144 -23.55 -12.56 -30.84
N LYS A 145 -22.21 -12.49 -30.86
CA LYS A 145 -21.37 -13.57 -31.37
C LYS A 145 -21.27 -14.67 -30.30
N SER A 146 -22.25 -15.57 -30.38
CA SER A 146 -22.31 -16.88 -29.75
C SER A 146 -21.03 -17.69 -30.02
N LEU A 147 -20.27 -18.00 -28.97
CA LEU A 147 -19.26 -19.04 -29.00
C LEU A 147 -19.96 -20.35 -28.62
N THR A 148 -20.19 -21.14 -29.65
CA THR A 148 -20.71 -22.50 -29.62
C THR A 148 -19.87 -23.41 -28.74
N ASP A 149 -20.53 -23.90 -27.69
CA ASP A 149 -20.37 -25.23 -27.11
C ASP A 149 -20.26 -26.28 -28.23
N LYS A 150 -19.14 -27.01 -28.26
CA LYS A 150 -19.06 -28.29 -28.96
C LYS A 150 -18.05 -29.23 -28.30
N ASP A 151 -18.57 -30.44 -28.08
CA ASP A 151 -17.86 -31.71 -27.99
C ASP A 151 -17.22 -32.09 -26.64
N LYS A 152 -18.16 -32.39 -25.73
CA LYS A 152 -18.20 -33.62 -24.92
C LYS A 152 -17.39 -34.77 -25.53
N LYS A 153 -16.23 -35.05 -24.96
CA LYS A 153 -15.51 -36.32 -25.11
C LYS A 153 -15.27 -36.87 -23.72
N ASP A 154 -16.07 -37.88 -23.36
CA ASP A 154 -15.92 -38.71 -22.17
C ASP A 154 -14.58 -39.47 -22.26
N GLY A 155 -13.49 -38.78 -21.92
CA GLY A 155 -12.18 -39.32 -21.67
C GLY A 155 -12.06 -39.61 -20.18
N LYS A 156 -11.80 -40.86 -19.84
CA LYS A 156 -11.52 -41.34 -18.48
C LYS A 156 -10.23 -40.64 -18.02
N ASP A 157 -10.37 -39.48 -17.41
CA ASP A 157 -9.26 -38.65 -16.94
C ASP A 157 -8.48 -39.43 -15.89
N ALA A 158 -7.30 -39.91 -16.30
CA ALA A 158 -6.28 -40.32 -15.36
C ALA A 158 -6.04 -39.12 -14.44
N ALA A 159 -6.30 -39.30 -13.15
CA ALA A 159 -6.13 -38.27 -12.13
C ALA A 159 -4.69 -37.76 -12.19
N LYS A 160 -4.48 -36.67 -12.94
CA LYS A 160 -3.20 -36.01 -13.08
C LYS A 160 -2.90 -35.42 -11.72
N VAL A 161 -1.91 -35.98 -11.03
CA VAL A 161 -1.32 -35.44 -9.81
C VAL A 161 -1.07 -33.95 -10.06
N SER A 162 -1.93 -33.10 -9.51
CA SER A 162 -1.82 -31.66 -9.65
C SER A 162 -0.77 -31.20 -8.66
N ALA A 163 0.22 -30.43 -9.11
CA ALA A 163 1.16 -29.81 -8.19
C ALA A 163 0.41 -28.84 -7.25
N PRO A 164 0.90 -28.65 -6.01
CA PRO A 164 0.36 -27.62 -5.13
C PRO A 164 0.41 -26.25 -5.82
N HIS A 165 -0.65 -25.48 -5.70
CA HIS A 165 -0.74 -24.17 -6.32
C HIS A 165 -1.41 -23.16 -5.40
N LEU A 166 -1.03 -21.91 -5.61
CA LEU A 166 -1.59 -20.75 -4.96
C LEU A 166 -2.54 -20.06 -5.94
N VAL A 167 -3.79 -19.89 -5.53
CA VAL A 167 -4.79 -19.17 -6.32
C VAL A 167 -5.07 -17.83 -5.68
N VAL A 168 -4.87 -16.76 -6.43
CA VAL A 168 -5.14 -15.39 -5.98
C VAL A 168 -6.31 -14.84 -6.76
N TYR A 169 -7.34 -14.42 -6.04
CA TYR A 169 -8.56 -13.83 -6.60
C TYR A 169 -8.60 -12.35 -6.27
N TYR A 170 -8.73 -11.53 -7.29
CA TYR A 170 -8.97 -10.10 -7.15
C TYR A 170 -10.45 -9.86 -7.39
N ALA A 171 -11.13 -9.29 -6.39
CA ALA A 171 -12.58 -9.17 -6.42
C ALA A 171 -13.06 -7.81 -5.91
N GLU A 172 -14.20 -7.39 -6.44
CA GLU A 172 -15.01 -6.35 -5.82
C GLU A 172 -16.02 -7.02 -4.88
N VAL A 173 -16.04 -6.61 -3.61
CA VAL A 173 -16.89 -7.21 -2.58
C VAL A 173 -17.80 -6.16 -2.00
N SER A 174 -19.11 -6.42 -2.00
CA SER A 174 -20.09 -5.51 -1.41
C SER A 174 -19.86 -5.36 0.10
N ARG A 175 -20.18 -4.19 0.67
CA ARG A 175 -19.92 -3.90 2.09
C ARG A 175 -20.59 -4.88 3.04
N GLY A 176 -21.82 -5.32 2.74
CA GLY A 176 -22.52 -6.35 3.53
C GLY A 176 -21.79 -7.68 3.55
N THR A 177 -21.34 -8.16 2.37
CA THR A 177 -20.53 -9.38 2.26
C THR A 177 -19.17 -9.21 2.96
N LEU A 178 -18.53 -8.05 2.84
CA LEU A 178 -17.24 -7.75 3.46
C LEU A 178 -17.32 -7.81 5.00
N ASN A 179 -18.37 -7.27 5.61
CA ASN A 179 -18.57 -7.37 7.05
C ASN A 179 -18.65 -8.83 7.51
N SER A 180 -19.34 -9.70 6.75
CA SER A 180 -19.40 -11.13 7.06
C SER A 180 -18.05 -11.85 6.91
N VAL A 181 -17.17 -11.35 6.03
CA VAL A 181 -15.79 -11.83 5.88
C VAL A 181 -14.96 -11.41 7.10
N PHE A 182 -15.12 -10.17 7.57
CA PHE A 182 -14.44 -9.68 8.77
C PHE A 182 -14.86 -10.44 10.03
N GLU A 183 -16.16 -10.63 10.25
CA GLU A 183 -16.69 -11.40 11.39
C GLU A 183 -16.18 -12.84 11.38
N ALA A 184 -16.21 -13.49 10.21
CA ALA A 184 -15.70 -14.85 10.07
C ALA A 184 -14.21 -14.96 10.35
N SER A 185 -13.43 -13.94 9.96
CA SER A 185 -12.00 -13.89 10.21
C SER A 185 -11.67 -13.61 11.67
N GLN A 186 -12.41 -12.72 12.34
CA GLN A 186 -12.27 -12.47 13.77
C GLN A 186 -12.48 -13.75 14.58
N GLY A 187 -13.41 -14.61 14.17
CA GLY A 187 -13.63 -15.93 14.78
C GLY A 187 -12.43 -16.88 14.71
N THR A 188 -11.46 -16.64 13.82
CA THR A 188 -10.22 -17.44 13.73
C THR A 188 -9.12 -16.98 14.68
N GLY A 189 -9.25 -15.79 15.29
CA GLY A 189 -8.19 -15.16 16.08
C GLY A 189 -7.02 -14.60 15.27
N GLN A 190 -7.06 -14.69 13.93
CA GLN A 190 -6.01 -14.20 13.03
C GLN A 190 -6.48 -13.02 12.15
N PHE A 191 -7.28 -12.13 12.73
CA PHE A 191 -7.72 -10.89 12.07
C PHE A 191 -6.78 -9.75 12.44
N MET A 192 -6.26 -9.05 11.43
CA MET A 192 -5.36 -7.92 11.56
C MET A 192 -6.00 -6.67 10.95
N SER A 193 -6.11 -5.61 11.76
CA SER A 193 -6.57 -4.30 11.30
C SER A 193 -5.43 -3.30 11.40
N PHE A 194 -5.00 -2.79 10.25
CA PHE A 194 -4.04 -1.70 10.16
C PHE A 194 -4.77 -0.39 9.87
N LYS A 195 -4.04 0.72 9.90
CA LYS A 195 -4.61 2.04 9.59
C LYS A 195 -5.21 2.11 8.18
N ASP A 196 -4.54 1.49 7.21
CA ASP A 196 -4.84 1.66 5.79
C ASP A 196 -5.45 0.40 5.13
N TYR A 197 -5.41 -0.76 5.80
CA TYR A 197 -5.89 -2.03 5.24
C TYR A 197 -6.25 -3.01 6.36
N THR A 198 -7.01 -4.05 6.00
CA THR A 198 -7.31 -5.17 6.89
C THR A 198 -6.96 -6.47 6.21
N ALA A 199 -6.58 -7.48 7.00
CA ALA A 199 -6.21 -8.78 6.49
C ALA A 199 -6.50 -9.88 7.51
N GLY A 200 -6.65 -11.12 7.07
CA GLY A 200 -6.79 -12.24 7.99
C GLY A 200 -7.14 -13.57 7.34
N ILE A 201 -7.23 -14.60 8.17
CA ILE A 201 -7.65 -15.94 7.73
C ILE A 201 -9.16 -16.01 7.57
N LEU A 202 -9.59 -16.71 6.52
CA LEU A 202 -10.99 -16.84 6.14
C LEU A 202 -11.36 -18.32 5.96
N PRO A 203 -12.23 -18.89 6.82
CA PRO A 203 -12.71 -20.25 6.63
C PRO A 203 -13.68 -20.35 5.44
N GLY A 204 -13.55 -21.42 4.66
CA GLY A 204 -14.42 -21.70 3.52
C GLY A 204 -14.31 -20.65 2.41
N VAL A 205 -13.07 -20.27 2.08
CA VAL A 205 -12.77 -19.22 1.09
C VAL A 205 -13.43 -19.50 -0.27
N ASP A 206 -13.45 -20.76 -0.68
CA ASP A 206 -14.05 -21.26 -1.93
C ASP A 206 -15.55 -20.95 -2.03
N LYS A 207 -16.29 -21.14 -0.93
CA LYS A 207 -17.72 -20.86 -0.84
C LYS A 207 -17.99 -19.36 -0.82
N ARG A 208 -17.12 -18.60 -0.17
CA ARG A 208 -17.27 -17.15 -0.02
C ARG A 208 -16.99 -16.39 -1.30
N ILE A 209 -15.96 -16.79 -2.05
CA ILE A 209 -15.65 -16.19 -3.36
C ILE A 209 -16.80 -16.39 -4.35
N LYS A 210 -17.50 -17.54 -4.27
CA LYS A 210 -18.67 -17.85 -5.10
C LYS A 210 -19.99 -17.27 -4.54
N GLY A 211 -19.94 -16.60 -3.38
CA GLY A 211 -21.10 -16.06 -2.71
C GLY A 211 -21.69 -14.84 -3.40
N ALA A 212 -22.95 -14.54 -3.09
CA ALA A 212 -23.59 -13.31 -3.54
C ALA A 212 -22.84 -12.07 -3.01
N GLY A 213 -22.72 -11.05 -3.86
CA GLY A 213 -22.03 -9.81 -3.51
C GLY A 213 -20.52 -9.84 -3.66
N VAL A 214 -19.96 -10.90 -4.27
CA VAL A 214 -18.58 -10.94 -4.76
C VAL A 214 -18.59 -10.92 -6.29
N LEU A 215 -17.93 -9.93 -6.89
CA LEU A 215 -17.68 -9.85 -8.32
C LEU A 215 -16.20 -10.15 -8.57
N LEU A 216 -15.92 -11.30 -9.19
CA LEU A 216 -14.56 -11.67 -9.52
C LEU A 216 -14.05 -10.83 -10.69
N LEU A 217 -12.93 -10.13 -10.48
CA LEU A 217 -12.30 -9.27 -11.47
C LEU A 217 -11.21 -10.05 -12.22
N HIS A 218 -10.29 -10.68 -11.47
CA HIS A 218 -9.17 -11.46 -12.02
C HIS A 218 -8.88 -12.68 -11.15
N LYS A 219 -8.39 -13.75 -11.79
CA LYS A 219 -7.93 -14.97 -11.12
C LYS A 219 -6.52 -15.29 -11.60
N GLU A 220 -5.59 -15.40 -10.66
CA GLU A 220 -4.21 -15.79 -10.92
C GLU A 220 -3.95 -17.16 -10.28
N ASP A 221 -3.42 -18.11 -11.05
CA ASP A 221 -3.07 -19.45 -10.59
C ASP A 221 -1.56 -19.63 -10.74
N ARG A 222 -0.87 -19.84 -9.61
CA ARG A 222 0.59 -19.95 -9.57
C ARG A 222 0.99 -21.30 -8.99
N PRO A 223 1.70 -22.16 -9.75
CA PRO A 223 2.25 -23.37 -9.18
C PRO A 223 3.26 -22.98 -8.10
N ILE A 224 3.19 -23.66 -6.96
CA ILE A 224 4.23 -23.57 -5.93
C ILE A 224 5.34 -24.49 -6.39
N ASP A 225 6.28 -23.93 -7.14
CA ASP A 225 7.50 -24.62 -7.53
C ASP A 225 8.51 -24.61 -6.36
N SER A 226 9.72 -25.10 -6.59
CA SER A 226 10.78 -25.07 -5.58
C SER A 226 11.26 -23.65 -5.24
N SER A 227 10.78 -22.61 -5.94
CA SER A 227 11.10 -21.24 -5.60
C SER A 227 10.26 -20.81 -4.39
N LYS A 228 10.95 -20.32 -3.36
CA LYS A 228 10.28 -19.79 -2.16
C LYS A 228 9.64 -18.43 -2.40
N THR A 229 9.80 -17.82 -3.58
CA THR A 229 9.36 -16.45 -3.83
C THR A 229 8.59 -16.35 -5.13
N LEU A 230 7.36 -15.83 -5.07
CA LEU A 230 6.55 -15.54 -6.24
C LEU A 230 6.36 -14.04 -6.36
N GLN A 231 6.54 -13.49 -7.55
CA GLN A 231 6.33 -12.06 -7.80
C GLN A 231 5.68 -11.84 -9.15
N TRP A 232 4.70 -10.93 -9.18
CA TRP A 232 4.12 -10.44 -10.43
C TRP A 232 3.62 -9.00 -10.28
N PHE A 233 3.37 -8.37 -11.42
CA PHE A 233 2.95 -6.98 -11.52
C PHE A 233 1.72 -6.84 -12.42
N TYR A 234 0.73 -6.09 -11.95
CA TYR A 234 -0.37 -5.59 -12.78
C TYR A 234 -0.31 -4.07 -12.80
N GLY A 235 -0.18 -3.48 -13.97
CA GLY A 235 -0.18 -2.03 -14.09
C GLY A 235 0.39 -1.56 -15.42
N LEU A 236 0.69 -0.27 -15.48
CA LEU A 236 1.16 0.40 -16.67
C LEU A 236 2.47 1.13 -16.37
N LYS A 237 3.31 1.24 -17.40
CA LYS A 237 4.48 2.14 -17.37
C LYS A 237 4.02 3.54 -17.75
N ASP A 238 4.45 4.54 -16.99
CA ASP A 238 4.16 5.93 -17.33
C ASP A 238 4.81 6.29 -18.66
N ARG A 239 4.02 6.79 -19.61
CA ARG A 239 4.50 7.20 -20.94
C ARG A 239 5.54 8.30 -20.88
N ARG A 240 5.43 9.22 -19.92
CA ARG A 240 6.36 10.36 -19.76
C ARG A 240 7.62 9.92 -19.01
N ASN A 241 7.52 8.91 -18.14
CA ASN A 241 8.65 8.39 -17.40
C ASN A 241 8.57 6.85 -17.24
N PRO A 242 9.16 6.07 -18.17
CA PRO A 242 9.10 4.60 -18.15
C PRO A 242 9.72 3.94 -16.91
N SER A 243 10.46 4.68 -16.08
CA SER A 243 10.97 4.19 -14.80
C SER A 243 9.90 4.14 -13.70
N VAL A 244 8.75 4.78 -13.93
CA VAL A 244 7.61 4.80 -13.02
C VAL A 244 6.58 3.79 -13.50
N GLU A 245 6.28 2.82 -12.65
CA GLU A 245 5.25 1.81 -12.85
C GLU A 245 4.06 2.14 -11.96
N ILE A 246 2.88 2.36 -12.53
CA ILE A 246 1.63 2.62 -11.80
C ILE A 246 0.85 1.32 -11.74
N GLY A 247 0.57 0.84 -10.53
CA GLY A 247 -0.19 -0.38 -10.31
C GLY A 247 0.18 -1.13 -9.04
N PHE A 248 0.03 -2.45 -9.09
CA PHE A 248 0.26 -3.37 -7.99
C PHE A 248 1.36 -4.35 -8.33
N THR A 249 2.36 -4.41 -7.45
CA THR A 249 3.30 -5.52 -7.39
C THR A 249 2.90 -6.43 -6.25
N THR A 250 2.67 -7.70 -6.55
CA THR A 250 2.39 -8.73 -5.56
C THR A 250 3.65 -9.53 -5.32
N PHE A 251 4.07 -9.66 -4.06
CA PHE A 251 5.21 -10.45 -3.63
C PHE A 251 4.78 -11.47 -2.58
N PHE A 252 5.10 -12.73 -2.81
CA PHE A 252 4.92 -13.82 -1.86
C PHE A 252 6.28 -14.40 -1.50
N GLU A 253 6.50 -14.60 -0.21
CA GLU A 253 7.62 -15.35 0.33
C GLU A 253 7.07 -16.55 1.12
N LEU A 254 7.17 -17.73 0.52
CA LEU A 254 6.73 -18.99 1.08
C LEU A 254 7.82 -19.53 2.01
N ASN A 255 7.50 -19.61 3.30
CA ASN A 255 8.48 -20.04 4.29
C ASN A 255 8.58 -21.57 4.30
N ASP A 256 7.43 -22.22 4.50
CA ASP A 256 7.31 -23.66 4.65
C ASP A 256 5.88 -24.15 4.38
N VAL A 257 5.77 -25.44 4.04
CA VAL A 257 4.52 -26.19 4.04
C VAL A 257 4.64 -27.24 5.13
N ASP A 258 3.85 -27.11 6.20
CA ASP A 258 3.95 -28.02 7.34
C ASP A 258 3.48 -29.45 6.98
N GLU A 259 3.75 -30.42 7.87
CA GLU A 259 3.34 -31.81 7.69
C GLU A 259 1.81 -31.99 7.59
N ASN A 260 1.04 -31.03 8.12
CA ASN A 260 -0.42 -31.01 8.03
C ASN A 260 -0.91 -30.44 6.68
N GLY A 261 0.00 -29.90 5.87
CA GLY A 261 -0.32 -29.24 4.60
C GLY A 261 -0.80 -27.80 4.78
N ASN A 262 -0.41 -27.11 5.85
CA ASN A 262 -0.61 -25.68 6.00
C ASN A 262 0.55 -24.91 5.36
N LEU A 263 0.22 -23.95 4.52
CA LEU A 263 1.16 -23.05 3.88
C LEU A 263 1.37 -21.80 4.75
N ARG A 264 2.62 -21.56 5.14
CA ARG A 264 3.01 -20.35 5.88
C ARG A 264 3.86 -19.44 5.02
N GLY A 265 3.60 -18.15 5.05
CA GLY A 265 4.36 -17.19 4.26
C GLY A 265 4.11 -15.73 4.60
N ASN A 266 4.83 -14.88 3.90
CA ASN A 266 4.64 -13.43 3.89
C ASN A 266 4.04 -13.03 2.54
N LEU A 267 3.06 -12.15 2.59
CA LEU A 267 2.50 -11.44 1.46
C LEU A 267 2.91 -9.97 1.57
N GLU A 268 3.34 -9.37 0.47
CA GLU A 268 3.48 -7.93 0.37
C GLU A 268 2.80 -7.46 -0.92
N ILE A 269 1.81 -6.57 -0.78
CA ILE A 269 1.28 -5.82 -1.92
C ILE A 269 1.92 -4.44 -1.90
N GLN A 270 2.61 -4.10 -2.98
CA GLN A 270 3.12 -2.76 -3.20
C GLN A 270 2.22 -2.05 -4.21
N ARG A 271 1.63 -0.93 -3.79
CA ARG A 271 0.85 -0.05 -4.65
C ARG A 271 1.70 1.16 -5.02
N THR A 272 1.87 1.39 -6.30
CA THR A 272 2.41 2.65 -6.82
C THR A 272 1.28 3.41 -7.50
N TRP A 273 0.88 4.55 -6.94
CA TRP A 273 -0.30 5.29 -7.36
C TRP A 273 -0.06 6.80 -7.35
N ARG A 274 -0.81 7.56 -8.16
CA ARG A 274 -0.81 9.03 -8.06
C ARG A 274 -1.80 9.44 -6.98
N GLU A 275 -1.27 9.94 -5.88
CA GLU A 275 -2.06 10.42 -4.75
C GLU A 275 -1.78 11.90 -4.51
N GLY A 276 -2.80 12.73 -4.67
CA GLY A 276 -2.71 14.16 -4.45
C GLY A 276 -3.84 14.91 -5.17
N PRO A 277 -3.90 16.25 -5.03
CA PRO A 277 -4.88 17.07 -5.71
C PRO A 277 -4.83 16.87 -7.23
N PRO A 278 -5.94 17.06 -7.95
CA PRO A 278 -5.93 17.05 -9.41
C PRO A 278 -4.80 17.94 -9.96
N GLY A 279 -3.90 17.35 -10.75
CA GLY A 279 -2.71 18.02 -11.30
C GLY A 279 -1.40 17.78 -10.54
N SER A 280 -1.41 17.13 -9.37
CA SER A 280 -0.16 16.71 -8.72
C SER A 280 0.48 15.54 -9.46
N SER A 281 1.77 15.64 -9.76
CA SER A 281 2.57 14.57 -10.35
C SER A 281 3.17 13.61 -9.31
N ASP A 282 2.78 13.72 -8.05
CA ASP A 282 3.37 12.94 -6.97
C ASP A 282 2.87 11.49 -7.01
N VAL A 283 3.80 10.61 -7.35
CA VAL A 283 3.58 9.17 -7.35
C VAL A 283 3.99 8.65 -5.98
N GLN A 284 3.04 8.12 -5.24
CA GLN A 284 3.27 7.49 -3.94
C GLN A 284 3.40 5.98 -4.11
N ARG A 285 4.42 5.41 -3.47
CA ARG A 285 4.57 3.96 -3.32
C ARG A 285 4.23 3.59 -1.88
N LYS A 286 3.20 2.77 -1.70
CA LYS A 286 2.77 2.22 -0.41
C LYS A 286 2.96 0.71 -0.41
N SER A 287 3.27 0.15 0.76
CA SER A 287 3.48 -1.28 0.96
C SER A 287 2.51 -1.79 2.02
N PHE A 288 1.88 -2.93 1.76
CA PHE A 288 0.89 -3.59 2.60
C PHE A 288 1.39 -5.01 2.92
N PRO A 289 2.22 -5.19 3.96
CA PRO A 289 2.78 -6.47 4.34
C PRO A 289 1.83 -7.26 5.25
N ALA A 290 1.64 -8.55 5.01
CA ALA A 290 0.87 -9.41 5.90
C ALA A 290 1.49 -10.80 5.99
N ILE A 291 1.41 -11.40 7.17
CA ILE A 291 1.83 -12.78 7.40
C ILE A 291 0.59 -13.66 7.34
N PHE A 292 0.69 -14.83 6.72
CA PHE A 292 -0.43 -15.75 6.59
C PHE A 292 -0.03 -17.19 6.93
N GLU A 293 -1.02 -17.93 7.42
CA GLU A 293 -1.00 -19.38 7.61
C GLU A 293 -2.30 -19.97 7.05
N ILE A 294 -2.23 -20.51 5.83
CA ILE A 294 -3.39 -21.04 5.10
C ILE A 294 -3.37 -22.56 5.23
N GLY A 295 -4.41 -23.12 5.84
CA GLY A 295 -4.61 -24.56 5.96
C GLY A 295 -5.60 -25.08 4.93
N SER A 296 -5.89 -26.38 5.01
CA SER A 296 -6.88 -27.02 4.14
C SER A 296 -8.28 -26.41 4.37
N GLY A 297 -8.86 -25.81 3.33
CA GLY A 297 -10.20 -25.23 3.38
C GLY A 297 -10.29 -23.87 4.08
N THR A 298 -9.16 -23.30 4.50
CA THR A 298 -9.08 -21.87 4.81
C THR A 298 -8.42 -21.13 3.65
N GLY A 299 -8.63 -19.82 3.61
CA GLY A 299 -7.89 -18.91 2.75
C GLY A 299 -7.41 -17.73 3.57
N PHE A 300 -6.77 -16.80 2.89
CA PHE A 300 -6.40 -15.50 3.44
C PHE A 300 -7.09 -14.42 2.63
N PHE A 301 -7.43 -13.28 3.24
CA PHE A 301 -7.91 -12.13 2.50
C PHE A 301 -7.19 -10.85 2.94
N MET A 302 -7.22 -9.86 2.04
CA MET A 302 -6.78 -8.50 2.33
C MET A 302 -7.67 -7.48 1.61
N SER A 303 -8.04 -6.40 2.30
CA SER A 303 -8.90 -5.32 1.78
C SER A 303 -8.37 -3.94 2.14
N GLY A 304 -8.78 -2.90 1.40
CA GLY A 304 -8.35 -1.51 1.59
C GLY A 304 -7.08 -1.13 0.83
N VAL A 305 -6.51 -2.05 0.05
CA VAL A 305 -5.28 -1.79 -0.73
C VAL A 305 -5.51 -0.98 -2.00
N MET A 306 -6.76 -0.79 -2.45
CA MET A 306 -7.10 0.06 -3.61
C MET A 306 -7.73 1.37 -3.12
N PRO A 307 -7.29 2.55 -3.61
CA PRO A 307 -7.98 3.79 -3.30
C PRO A 307 -9.33 3.85 -4.04
N THR A 308 -10.37 4.36 -3.38
CA THR A 308 -11.71 4.52 -3.97
C THR A 308 -11.78 5.64 -5.01
N GLN A 309 -10.83 6.58 -4.95
CA GLN A 309 -10.70 7.68 -5.89
C GLN A 309 -9.41 7.51 -6.71
N SER A 310 -9.57 7.51 -8.03
CA SER A 310 -8.47 7.53 -8.98
C SER A 310 -8.35 8.95 -9.55
N ASN A 311 -7.17 9.56 -9.37
CA ASN A 311 -6.81 10.82 -10.02
C ASN A 311 -5.86 10.56 -11.21
N LEU A 312 -5.99 9.41 -11.86
CA LEU A 312 -5.13 9.01 -12.97
C LEU A 312 -5.61 9.62 -14.28
N GLU A 313 -4.75 10.34 -14.99
CA GLU A 313 -5.05 10.89 -16.33
C GLU A 313 -5.40 9.78 -17.35
N ASN A 314 -4.88 8.57 -17.15
CA ASN A 314 -5.03 7.43 -18.07
C ASN A 314 -5.85 6.29 -17.45
N GLU A 315 -6.93 6.61 -16.73
CA GLU A 315 -7.78 5.60 -16.09
C GLU A 315 -8.34 4.57 -17.09
N ASP A 316 -8.70 5.01 -18.30
CA ASP A 316 -9.20 4.12 -19.37
C ASP A 316 -8.16 3.07 -19.79
N GLU A 317 -6.88 3.42 -19.83
CA GLU A 317 -5.83 2.46 -20.15
C GLU A 317 -5.63 1.48 -19.00
N LEU A 318 -5.73 1.95 -17.75
CA LEU A 318 -5.53 1.10 -16.59
C LEU A 318 -6.67 0.08 -16.44
N THR A 319 -7.92 0.51 -16.65
CA THR A 319 -9.12 -0.35 -16.60
C THR A 319 -9.20 -1.39 -17.72
N SER A 320 -8.32 -1.31 -18.72
CA SER A 320 -8.13 -2.41 -19.69
C SER A 320 -7.56 -3.68 -19.04
N ILE A 321 -6.89 -3.55 -17.89
CA ILE A 321 -6.42 -4.66 -17.07
C ILE A 321 -7.53 -5.04 -16.08
N ASP A 322 -7.85 -6.34 -16.04
CA ASP A 322 -9.01 -6.87 -15.32
C ASP A 322 -9.10 -6.43 -13.85
N VAL A 323 -7.98 -6.44 -13.12
CA VAL A 323 -7.91 -6.03 -11.71
C VAL A 323 -8.39 -4.59 -11.47
N TYR A 324 -8.21 -3.69 -12.45
CA TYR A 324 -8.57 -2.28 -12.33
C TYR A 324 -9.95 -1.94 -12.88
N LYS A 325 -10.70 -2.90 -13.44
CA LYS A 325 -12.09 -2.68 -13.85
C LYS A 325 -12.99 -2.20 -12.71
N ILE A 326 -12.62 -2.49 -11.47
CA ILE A 326 -13.29 -1.98 -10.27
C ILE A 326 -13.32 -0.45 -10.20
N LEU A 327 -12.36 0.26 -10.80
CA LEU A 327 -12.33 1.72 -10.81
C LEU A 327 -13.54 2.31 -11.57
N HIS A 328 -14.15 1.55 -12.49
CA HIS A 328 -15.38 1.94 -13.18
C HIS A 328 -16.66 1.53 -12.43
N SER A 329 -16.56 0.75 -11.35
CA SER A 329 -17.74 0.34 -10.58
C SER A 329 -18.36 1.55 -9.86
N PRO A 330 -19.65 1.86 -10.12
CA PRO A 330 -20.35 2.90 -9.38
C PRO A 330 -20.42 2.61 -7.88
N ARG A 331 -20.51 1.33 -7.50
CA ARG A 331 -20.60 0.88 -6.10
C ARG A 331 -19.28 1.11 -5.37
N PHE A 332 -18.16 0.84 -6.04
CA PHE A 332 -16.83 1.06 -5.45
C PHE A 332 -16.57 2.55 -5.24
N ARG A 333 -16.90 3.38 -6.25
CA ARG A 333 -16.79 4.85 -6.15
C ARG A 333 -17.71 5.45 -5.08
N ALA A 334 -18.89 4.86 -4.87
CA ALA A 334 -19.81 5.26 -3.81
C ALA A 334 -19.40 4.77 -2.41
N GLY A 335 -18.45 3.83 -2.31
CA GLY A 335 -18.06 3.19 -1.04
C GLY A 335 -18.97 2.04 -0.59
N ASP A 336 -19.87 1.58 -1.47
CA ASP A 336 -20.78 0.46 -1.22
C ASP A 336 -20.12 -0.92 -1.44
N SER A 337 -18.94 -0.93 -2.06
CA SER A 337 -18.09 -2.10 -2.26
C SER A 337 -16.62 -1.74 -2.05
N GLU A 338 -15.79 -2.76 -1.90
CA GLU A 338 -14.37 -2.65 -1.60
C GLU A 338 -13.56 -3.59 -2.50
N PHE A 339 -12.32 -3.23 -2.78
CA PHE A 339 -11.37 -4.13 -3.44
C PHE A 339 -10.81 -5.14 -2.43
N VAL A 340 -10.94 -6.43 -2.73
CA VAL A 340 -10.48 -7.51 -1.86
C VAL A 340 -9.64 -8.50 -2.66
N ILE A 341 -8.49 -8.87 -2.09
CA ILE A 341 -7.64 -9.94 -2.58
C ILE A 341 -7.89 -11.16 -1.70
N PHE A 342 -8.35 -12.27 -2.30
CA PHE A 342 -8.44 -13.56 -1.63
C PHE A 342 -7.30 -14.47 -2.11
N ILE A 343 -6.78 -15.27 -1.20
CA ILE A 343 -5.69 -16.21 -1.45
C ILE A 343 -6.13 -17.59 -0.95
N GLU A 344 -6.06 -18.57 -1.83
CA GLU A 344 -6.41 -19.96 -1.57
C GLU A 344 -5.19 -20.84 -1.87
N PHE A 345 -4.87 -21.75 -0.94
CA PHE A 345 -3.85 -22.76 -1.15
C PHE A 345 -4.54 -24.07 -1.53
N VAL A 346 -4.25 -24.57 -2.73
CA VAL A 346 -4.78 -25.85 -3.22
C VAL A 346 -3.69 -26.89 -3.10
N LYS A 347 -3.89 -27.83 -2.18
CA LYS A 347 -3.00 -28.97 -1.99
C LYS A 347 -3.02 -29.84 -3.25
N GLY A 348 -1.83 -30.17 -3.76
CA GLY A 348 -1.70 -31.16 -4.82
C GLY A 348 -2.20 -32.54 -4.35
N ASN A 349 -2.82 -33.30 -5.25
CA ASN A 349 -3.35 -34.64 -4.93
C ASN A 349 -2.28 -35.71 -4.81
#